data_AF-A0A6A6MW66-F1
#
_entry.id   AF-A0A6A6MW66-F1
#
_cell.length_a   1.000
_cell.length_b   1.000
_cell.length_c   1.000
_cell.angle_alpha   90.00
_cell.angle_beta   90.00
_cell.angle_gamma   90.00
#
_symmetry.space_group_name_H-M   'P 1'
#
loop_
_entity.id
_entity.type
_entity.pdbx_description
1 polymer ?
#
loop_
_entity_poly.entity_id
_entity_poly.type
_entity_poly.pdbx_seq_one_letter_code
_entity_poly.pdbx_strand_id
1 'polypeptide(L)'
;MSTRTLSVLFLFFSSLLTPQFVFPSPASDPKLVVQEVHRSINASRRNLAFLSCGTGNPIDDCWRCDPNWERNRQRLADCAIGFGKDAIGGRNGRFYVVTDSGDEDAVNPKPGTLRHAVIQDEPLWIIFNRDMVIQLKQQLVMNSFKTIDGRGASVHISGGPCIIIHYVTNIIIHGLHVHDCKQGGNGQIRDSPDHYSSWSKSDGDGISILASKHIWVDHCSLSNCHDGLIDVTRGSKAITLSNNYFTHHDKVMLLGHSDSFTQDKDMQVTIAFNHFGEGLVQRMPRCRHGYFHVVNNDYTHWEMYAIGGSASPTIYSQGNRFLAPDDSSKKEVTKHEHAPESEWRNWNWRSEGDLMENGAFFRQTGAEASSSYARASSLSARASSLVIQ
;
A
#
# COMPACT_ATOMS: atom_id res chain seq x y z
N MET A 1 -39.80 -43.41 -61.60
CA MET A 1 -39.97 -42.11 -60.90
C MET A 1 -38.95 -42.03 -59.79
N SER A 2 -38.29 -40.87 -59.68
CA SER A 2 -36.98 -40.63 -59.06
C SER A 2 -36.89 -41.00 -57.57
N THR A 3 -35.94 -41.88 -57.23
CA THR A 3 -35.43 -42.09 -55.86
C THR A 3 -34.06 -41.43 -55.76
N ARG A 4 -33.95 -40.37 -54.97
CA ARG A 4 -32.68 -39.67 -54.66
C ARG A 4 -32.00 -40.36 -53.47
N THR A 5 -30.81 -40.89 -53.69
CA THR A 5 -29.91 -41.41 -52.66
C THR A 5 -29.12 -40.24 -52.06
N LEU A 6 -29.27 -40.00 -50.75
CA LEU A 6 -28.53 -38.98 -50.01
C LEU A 6 -27.29 -39.64 -49.39
N SER A 7 -26.10 -39.21 -49.79
CA SER A 7 -24.83 -39.62 -49.18
C SER A 7 -24.60 -38.82 -47.89
N VAL A 8 -24.52 -39.50 -46.75
CA VAL A 8 -24.18 -38.89 -45.45
C VAL A 8 -22.68 -39.09 -45.22
N LEU A 9 -21.93 -37.98 -45.22
CA LEU A 9 -20.51 -37.95 -44.92
C LEU A 9 -20.33 -37.94 -43.38
N PHE A 10 -19.82 -39.03 -42.79
CA PHE A 10 -19.41 -39.06 -41.38
C PHE A 10 -18.04 -38.38 -41.24
N LEU A 11 -18.01 -37.20 -40.63
CA LEU A 11 -16.77 -36.55 -40.18
C LEU A 11 -16.47 -37.01 -38.74
N PHE A 12 -15.43 -37.83 -38.58
CA PHE A 12 -14.83 -38.13 -37.28
C PHE A 12 -14.12 -36.88 -36.76
N PHE A 13 -14.68 -36.23 -35.73
CA PHE A 13 -13.95 -35.26 -34.92
C PHE A 13 -13.13 -36.01 -33.86
N SER A 14 -11.82 -36.11 -34.07
CA SER A 14 -10.87 -36.52 -33.03
C SER A 14 -10.72 -35.37 -32.03
N SER A 15 -11.22 -35.57 -30.80
CA SER A 15 -10.99 -34.68 -29.67
C SER A 15 -9.56 -34.89 -29.15
N LEU A 16 -8.62 -34.07 -29.63
CA LEU A 16 -7.31 -33.91 -29.01
C LEU A 16 -7.49 -33.13 -27.68
N LEU A 17 -7.53 -33.86 -26.58
CA LEU A 17 -7.33 -33.31 -25.23
C LEU A 17 -5.88 -32.83 -25.12
N THR A 18 -5.66 -31.52 -25.20
CA THR A 18 -4.38 -30.91 -24.85
C THR A 18 -4.34 -30.65 -23.34
N PRO A 19 -3.29 -31.08 -22.63
CA PRO A 19 -3.15 -30.76 -21.22
C PRO A 19 -2.82 -29.27 -21.08
N GLN A 20 -3.70 -28.50 -20.43
CA GLN A 20 -3.39 -27.14 -20.03
C GLN A 20 -2.41 -27.17 -18.85
N PHE A 21 -1.13 -27.00 -19.16
CA PHE A 21 -0.14 -26.63 -18.17
C PHE A 21 -0.42 -25.19 -17.72
N VAL A 22 -0.87 -25.02 -16.47
CA VAL A 22 -0.90 -23.72 -15.81
C VAL A 22 0.53 -23.38 -15.44
N PHE A 23 1.19 -22.58 -16.26
CA PHE A 23 2.46 -21.96 -15.90
C PHE A 23 2.21 -20.82 -14.90
N PRO A 24 2.99 -20.70 -13.81
CA PRO A 24 2.99 -19.48 -13.02
C PRO A 24 3.42 -18.32 -13.92
N SER A 25 2.64 -17.23 -13.96
CA SER A 25 3.02 -16.05 -14.72
C SER A 25 4.40 -15.56 -14.24
N PRO A 26 5.38 -15.41 -15.15
CA PRO A 26 6.62 -14.76 -14.80
C PRO A 26 6.31 -13.31 -14.37
N ALA A 27 7.00 -12.82 -13.34
CA ALA A 27 6.98 -11.41 -13.00
C ALA A 27 7.18 -10.59 -14.28
N SER A 28 6.28 -9.63 -14.52
CA SER A 28 6.27 -8.82 -15.73
C SER A 28 7.62 -8.12 -15.94
N ASP A 29 8.17 -8.22 -17.16
CA ASP A 29 9.43 -7.57 -17.52
C ASP A 29 9.36 -6.07 -17.16
N PRO A 30 10.20 -5.58 -16.23
CA PRO A 30 10.21 -4.19 -15.81
C PRO A 30 10.29 -3.20 -16.98
N LYS A 31 10.87 -3.58 -18.12
CA LYS A 31 10.97 -2.73 -19.31
C LYS A 31 9.62 -2.44 -19.97
N LEU A 32 8.71 -3.41 -20.01
CA LEU A 32 7.38 -3.24 -20.61
C LEU A 32 6.51 -2.34 -19.72
N VAL A 33 6.64 -2.48 -18.40
CA VAL A 33 5.98 -1.62 -17.42
C VAL A 33 6.39 -0.15 -17.57
N VAL A 34 7.69 0.12 -17.76
CA VAL A 34 8.21 1.48 -17.94
C VAL A 34 7.70 2.13 -19.23
N GLN A 35 7.58 1.35 -20.31
CA GLN A 35 7.05 1.85 -21.59
C GLN A 35 5.55 2.18 -21.52
N GLU A 36 4.76 1.36 -20.83
CA GLU A 36 3.33 1.59 -20.57
C GLU A 36 3.13 2.93 -19.82
N VAL A 37 3.94 3.18 -18.79
CA VAL A 37 3.89 4.38 -17.95
C VAL A 37 4.34 5.64 -18.71
N HIS A 38 5.38 5.56 -19.53
CA HIS A 38 5.78 6.70 -20.38
C HIS A 38 4.67 7.11 -21.37
N ARG A 39 3.89 6.14 -21.83
CA ARG A 39 2.79 6.38 -22.77
C ARG A 39 1.60 7.06 -22.10
N SER A 40 1.30 6.73 -20.84
CA SER A 40 0.21 7.36 -20.08
C SER A 40 0.53 8.79 -19.64
N ILE A 41 1.79 9.08 -19.28
CA ILE A 41 2.23 10.42 -18.85
C ILE A 41 2.15 11.45 -19.99
N ASN A 42 2.52 11.06 -21.22
CA ASN A 42 2.49 11.97 -22.37
C ASN A 42 1.09 12.39 -22.82
N ALA A 43 0.04 11.66 -22.41
CA ALA A 43 -1.34 11.95 -22.78
C ALA A 43 -2.00 13.09 -21.94
N SER A 44 -1.43 13.46 -20.79
CA SER A 44 -2.14 14.24 -19.76
C SER A 44 -1.83 15.76 -19.75
N ARG A 45 -1.21 16.31 -20.81
CA ARG A 45 -0.69 17.70 -20.82
C ARG A 45 -1.64 18.79 -21.38
N ARG A 46 -2.91 18.90 -20.95
CA ARG A 46 -3.74 20.10 -21.26
C ARG A 46 -4.72 20.52 -20.16
N ASN A 47 -4.54 21.78 -19.75
CA ASN A 47 -5.48 22.77 -19.18
C ASN A 47 -5.79 22.81 -17.66
N LEU A 48 -5.59 24.01 -17.10
CA LEU A 48 -5.89 24.51 -15.76
C LEU A 48 -7.37 24.92 -15.64
N ALA A 49 -8.04 24.48 -14.56
CA ALA A 49 -9.06 25.23 -13.84
C ALA A 49 -9.38 24.54 -12.50
N PHE A 50 -9.81 25.34 -11.53
CA PHE A 50 -9.99 25.05 -10.11
C PHE A 50 -11.04 23.96 -9.81
N LEU A 51 -10.59 22.70 -9.92
CA LEU A 51 -10.99 21.44 -9.27
C LEU A 51 -9.68 20.64 -9.39
N SER A 52 -8.93 20.41 -8.30
CA SER A 52 -7.45 20.25 -8.35
C SER A 52 -6.95 19.13 -9.27
N CYS A 53 -6.76 19.47 -10.54
CA CYS A 53 -6.31 18.60 -11.61
C CYS A 53 -5.01 19.11 -12.18
N GLY A 54 -4.06 18.21 -12.40
CA GLY A 54 -2.70 18.59 -12.76
C GLY A 54 -1.92 19.12 -11.57
N THR A 55 -2.20 18.61 -10.37
CA THR A 55 -1.58 18.99 -9.09
C THR A 55 -0.08 18.73 -9.07
N GLY A 56 0.38 17.71 -9.79
CA GLY A 56 1.68 17.12 -9.43
C GLY A 56 1.58 15.66 -9.05
N ASN A 57 0.41 15.22 -8.62
CA ASN A 57 0.21 13.90 -8.08
C ASN A 57 -0.53 13.02 -9.10
N PRO A 58 0.16 12.08 -9.79
CA PRO A 58 -0.47 11.28 -10.84
C PRO A 58 -1.59 10.36 -10.32
N ILE A 59 -1.59 10.02 -9.02
CA ILE A 59 -2.65 9.23 -8.40
C ILE A 59 -3.92 10.07 -8.33
N ASP A 60 -3.83 11.24 -7.70
CA ASP A 60 -4.98 12.12 -7.52
C ASP A 60 -5.46 12.72 -8.83
N ASP A 61 -4.55 13.12 -9.71
CA ASP A 61 -4.86 13.61 -11.05
C ASP A 61 -5.63 12.55 -11.89
N CYS A 62 -5.49 11.26 -11.60
CA CYS A 62 -6.17 10.19 -12.33
C CYS A 62 -7.65 10.05 -11.97
N TRP A 63 -8.03 10.23 -10.69
CA TRP A 63 -9.41 10.00 -10.24
C TRP A 63 -10.14 11.27 -9.76
N ARG A 64 -9.46 12.20 -9.08
CA ARG A 64 -10.10 13.45 -8.60
C ARG A 64 -10.55 14.34 -9.76
N CYS A 65 -9.96 14.14 -10.93
CA CYS A 65 -10.33 14.82 -12.17
C CYS A 65 -11.56 14.26 -12.87
N ASP A 66 -12.13 13.16 -12.38
CA ASP A 66 -13.43 12.73 -12.82
C ASP A 66 -14.52 13.54 -12.08
N PRO A 67 -15.23 14.46 -12.75
CA PRO A 67 -16.33 15.20 -12.10
C PRO A 67 -17.47 14.27 -11.65
N ASN A 68 -17.48 13.02 -12.13
CA ASN A 68 -18.44 11.98 -11.75
C ASN A 68 -17.79 10.87 -10.91
N TRP A 69 -16.68 11.14 -10.20
CA TRP A 69 -15.98 10.12 -9.40
C TRP A 69 -16.93 9.37 -8.45
N GLU A 70 -17.96 10.02 -7.91
CA GLU A 70 -18.97 9.40 -7.04
C GLU A 70 -19.77 8.30 -7.75
N ARG A 71 -20.06 8.47 -9.04
CA ARG A 71 -20.73 7.48 -9.89
C ARG A 71 -19.74 6.45 -10.43
N ASN A 72 -18.46 6.80 -10.48
CA ASN A 72 -17.37 5.99 -11.01
C ASN A 72 -16.39 5.55 -9.90
N ARG A 73 -16.85 5.28 -8.67
CA ARG A 73 -15.97 5.04 -7.51
C ARG A 73 -14.87 4.02 -7.77
N GLN A 74 -15.21 2.94 -8.48
CA GLN A 74 -14.28 1.85 -8.75
C GLN A 74 -13.13 2.21 -9.70
N ARG A 75 -13.24 3.31 -10.46
CA ARG A 75 -12.17 3.85 -11.30
C ARG A 75 -10.91 4.20 -10.51
N LEU A 76 -11.05 4.47 -9.20
CA LEU A 76 -9.91 4.66 -8.30
C LEU A 76 -8.88 3.51 -8.44
N ALA A 77 -9.33 2.26 -8.61
CA ALA A 77 -8.45 1.10 -8.71
C ALA A 77 -7.56 1.09 -9.97
N ASP A 78 -7.79 1.99 -10.93
CA ASP A 78 -6.94 2.16 -12.12
C ASP A 78 -5.82 3.20 -11.89
N CYS A 79 -5.85 3.90 -10.75
CA CYS A 79 -4.99 5.05 -10.47
C CYS A 79 -3.81 4.74 -9.56
N ALA A 80 -3.71 3.50 -9.06
CA ALA A 80 -2.56 3.06 -8.29
C ALA A 80 -1.30 3.13 -9.15
N ILE A 81 -0.19 3.56 -8.55
CA ILE A 81 1.13 3.60 -9.18
C ILE A 81 2.10 2.73 -8.37
N GLY A 82 3.35 2.68 -8.81
CA GLY A 82 4.40 2.05 -8.03
C GLY A 82 4.33 0.52 -8.06
N PHE A 83 4.92 -0.13 -7.06
CA PHE A 83 4.91 -1.59 -6.96
C PHE A 83 3.51 -2.16 -6.67
N GLY A 84 2.64 -1.39 -6.01
CA GLY A 84 1.24 -1.75 -5.74
C GLY A 84 0.25 -1.41 -6.85
N LYS A 85 0.70 -0.97 -8.04
CA LYS A 85 -0.18 -0.54 -9.15
C LYS A 85 -1.22 -1.59 -9.60
N ASP A 86 -0.92 -2.87 -9.37
CA ASP A 86 -1.79 -3.99 -9.77
C ASP A 86 -2.79 -4.36 -8.67
N ALA A 87 -2.85 -3.60 -7.56
CA ALA A 87 -3.84 -3.79 -6.51
C ALA A 87 -5.23 -3.35 -6.99
N ILE A 88 -6.02 -4.30 -7.49
CA ILE A 88 -7.35 -4.00 -8.04
C ILE A 88 -8.47 -3.90 -6.99
N GLY A 89 -8.18 -4.23 -5.73
CA GLY A 89 -9.15 -4.23 -4.64
C GLY A 89 -10.40 -5.06 -4.98
N GLY A 90 -11.57 -4.49 -4.67
CA GLY A 90 -12.89 -5.05 -5.01
C GLY A 90 -13.46 -4.59 -6.35
N ARG A 91 -12.64 -4.09 -7.28
CA ARG A 91 -13.10 -3.66 -8.62
C ARG A 91 -13.87 -4.78 -9.33
N ASN A 92 -14.92 -4.41 -10.05
CA ASN A 92 -15.93 -5.29 -10.68
C ASN A 92 -16.81 -6.06 -9.69
N GLY A 93 -16.53 -5.95 -8.39
CA GLY A 93 -17.42 -6.39 -7.33
C GLY A 93 -18.63 -5.49 -7.18
N ARG A 94 -19.66 -6.01 -6.53
CA ARG A 94 -20.81 -5.19 -6.13
C ARG A 94 -20.42 -4.24 -4.99
N PHE A 95 -21.16 -3.15 -4.85
CA PHE A 95 -21.03 -2.30 -3.67
C PHE A 95 -21.59 -3.01 -2.43
N TYR A 96 -20.88 -2.87 -1.32
CA TYR A 96 -21.38 -3.19 0.01
C TYR A 96 -21.45 -1.91 0.81
N VAL A 97 -22.63 -1.57 1.33
CA VAL A 97 -22.81 -0.36 2.14
C VAL A 97 -22.81 -0.74 3.61
N VAL A 98 -21.79 -0.30 4.34
CA VAL A 98 -21.75 -0.38 5.80
C VAL A 98 -22.77 0.60 6.35
N THR A 99 -23.67 0.09 7.19
CA THR A 99 -24.78 0.83 7.81
C THR A 99 -24.77 0.74 9.33
N ASP A 100 -24.00 -0.21 9.86
CA ASP A 100 -23.81 -0.49 11.29
C ASP A 100 -22.31 -0.44 11.63
N SER A 101 -21.96 0.36 12.62
CA SER A 101 -20.58 0.52 13.11
C SER A 101 -20.20 -0.48 14.21
N GLY A 102 -21.12 -1.37 14.61
CA GLY A 102 -20.90 -2.37 15.65
C GLY A 102 -19.96 -3.51 15.23
N ASP A 103 -19.27 -4.10 16.22
CA ASP A 103 -18.32 -5.20 16.05
C ASP A 103 -18.37 -6.22 17.20
N GLU A 104 -19.56 -6.43 17.78
CA GLU A 104 -19.71 -7.19 19.04
C GLU A 104 -19.32 -8.68 18.95
N ASP A 105 -19.43 -9.28 17.75
CA ASP A 105 -19.09 -10.69 17.52
C ASP A 105 -18.10 -10.81 16.34
N ALA A 106 -16.85 -11.11 16.67
CA ALA A 106 -15.77 -11.30 15.69
C ALA A 106 -15.87 -12.63 14.92
N VAL A 107 -16.70 -13.56 15.40
CA VAL A 107 -16.96 -14.86 14.76
C VAL A 107 -18.22 -14.80 13.91
N ASN A 108 -19.29 -14.13 14.35
CA ASN A 108 -20.55 -14.05 13.60
C ASN A 108 -20.95 -12.59 13.34
N PRO A 109 -20.20 -11.86 12.49
CA PRO A 109 -20.49 -10.47 12.22
C PRO A 109 -21.84 -10.31 11.51
N LYS A 110 -22.60 -9.29 11.89
CA LYS A 110 -23.93 -9.05 11.31
C LYS A 110 -23.83 -8.43 9.92
N PRO A 111 -24.68 -8.81 8.95
CA PRO A 111 -24.84 -8.06 7.72
C PRO A 111 -25.10 -6.57 7.99
N GLY A 112 -24.47 -5.69 7.23
CA GLY A 112 -24.46 -4.24 7.44
C GLY A 112 -23.21 -3.72 8.18
N THR A 113 -22.42 -4.59 8.81
CA THR A 113 -21.17 -4.21 9.49
C THR A 113 -19.95 -4.28 8.57
N LEU A 114 -18.89 -3.54 8.92
CA LEU A 114 -17.61 -3.62 8.19
C LEU A 114 -17.00 -5.02 8.25
N ARG A 115 -17.02 -5.68 9.43
CA ARG A 115 -16.46 -7.04 9.58
C ARG A 115 -17.16 -8.04 8.68
N HIS A 116 -18.48 -7.99 8.59
CA HIS A 116 -19.19 -8.86 7.65
C HIS A 116 -18.77 -8.59 6.21
N ALA A 117 -18.63 -7.32 5.81
CA ALA A 117 -18.26 -6.95 4.45
C ALA A 117 -16.89 -7.51 4.03
N VAL A 118 -15.87 -7.34 4.87
CA VAL A 118 -14.48 -7.64 4.48
C VAL A 118 -14.18 -9.14 4.39
N ILE A 119 -14.97 -10.00 5.01
CA ILE A 119 -14.75 -11.45 4.99
C ILE A 119 -15.42 -12.16 3.81
N GLN A 120 -16.30 -11.51 3.05
CA GLN A 120 -17.04 -12.19 1.97
C GLN A 120 -16.10 -12.75 0.90
N ASP A 121 -16.50 -13.83 0.22
CA ASP A 121 -15.67 -14.45 -0.81
C ASP A 121 -15.64 -13.64 -2.11
N GLU A 122 -16.75 -13.01 -2.47
CA GLU A 122 -16.80 -12.20 -3.68
C GLU A 122 -15.99 -10.90 -3.55
N PRO A 123 -15.49 -10.35 -4.67
CA PRO A 123 -14.95 -9.00 -4.67
C PRO A 123 -16.00 -7.99 -4.19
N LEU A 124 -15.61 -7.10 -3.28
CA LEU A 124 -16.52 -6.07 -2.76
C LEU A 124 -15.86 -4.70 -2.72
N TRP A 125 -16.60 -3.71 -3.24
CA TRP A 125 -16.31 -2.30 -3.04
C TRP A 125 -17.12 -1.77 -1.85
N ILE A 126 -16.47 -1.66 -0.70
CA ILE A 126 -17.11 -1.37 0.58
C ILE A 126 -17.12 0.14 0.79
N ILE A 127 -18.31 0.71 0.99
CA ILE A 127 -18.55 2.14 1.26
C ILE A 127 -19.36 2.31 2.53
N PHE A 128 -19.49 3.54 3.00
CA PHE A 128 -20.17 3.87 4.26
C PHE A 128 -21.35 4.81 3.99
N ASN A 129 -22.50 4.56 4.62
CA ASN A 129 -23.71 5.37 4.40
C ASN A 129 -23.70 6.71 5.15
N ARG A 130 -22.82 6.86 6.15
CA ARG A 130 -22.67 8.05 7.00
C ARG A 130 -21.30 8.01 7.68
N ASP A 131 -20.97 9.07 8.38
CA ASP A 131 -19.80 9.14 9.26
C ASP A 131 -19.89 8.06 10.36
N MET A 132 -18.78 7.38 10.63
CA MET A 132 -18.73 6.27 11.58
C MET A 132 -17.45 6.29 12.40
N VAL A 133 -17.59 5.97 13.69
CA VAL A 133 -16.49 5.53 14.54
C VAL A 133 -16.70 4.05 14.80
N ILE A 134 -15.81 3.22 14.28
CA ILE A 134 -15.84 1.77 14.38
C ILE A 134 -14.79 1.35 15.40
N GLN A 135 -15.26 0.94 16.58
CA GLN A 135 -14.40 0.36 17.61
C GLN A 135 -14.48 -1.17 17.50
N LEU A 136 -13.45 -1.75 16.88
CA LEU A 136 -13.37 -3.20 16.72
C LEU A 136 -13.12 -3.87 18.08
N LYS A 137 -13.68 -5.07 18.29
CA LYS A 137 -13.44 -5.89 19.49
C LYS A 137 -12.25 -6.83 19.32
N GLN A 138 -11.92 -7.14 18.08
CA GLN A 138 -10.80 -7.99 17.65
C GLN A 138 -10.19 -7.41 16.37
N GLN A 139 -8.99 -7.83 15.98
CA GLN A 139 -8.38 -7.37 14.71
C GLN A 139 -9.34 -7.61 13.54
N LEU A 140 -9.42 -6.66 12.62
CA LEU A 140 -10.23 -6.79 11.40
C LEU A 140 -9.45 -7.57 10.36
N VAL A 141 -9.60 -8.89 10.41
CA VAL A 141 -9.10 -9.83 9.39
C VAL A 141 -10.04 -9.80 8.18
N MET A 142 -9.49 -9.91 6.98
CA MET A 142 -10.26 -9.82 5.73
C MET A 142 -9.85 -10.87 4.71
N ASN A 143 -10.74 -11.11 3.76
CA ASN A 143 -10.50 -11.94 2.58
C ASN A 143 -9.93 -11.08 1.43
N SER A 144 -9.46 -11.72 0.35
CA SER A 144 -8.90 -11.06 -0.84
C SER A 144 -9.95 -10.25 -1.61
N PHE A 145 -9.50 -9.37 -2.51
CA PHE A 145 -10.35 -8.58 -3.42
C PHE A 145 -11.34 -7.65 -2.70
N LYS A 146 -10.82 -6.84 -1.80
CA LYS A 146 -11.62 -5.87 -1.03
C LYS A 146 -11.09 -4.46 -1.27
N THR A 147 -12.02 -3.54 -1.46
CA THR A 147 -11.74 -2.11 -1.31
C THR A 147 -12.52 -1.60 -0.12
N ILE A 148 -11.85 -0.97 0.85
CA ILE A 148 -12.51 -0.16 1.88
C ILE A 148 -12.35 1.30 1.47
N ASP A 149 -13.44 1.92 1.02
CA ASP A 149 -13.49 3.27 0.45
C ASP A 149 -14.27 4.22 1.37
N GLY A 150 -13.52 5.03 2.13
CA GLY A 150 -14.08 6.03 3.04
C GLY A 150 -14.62 7.29 2.36
N ARG A 151 -14.43 7.49 1.05
CA ARG A 151 -14.86 8.74 0.39
C ARG A 151 -16.35 9.01 0.55
N GLY A 152 -16.68 10.23 0.97
CA GLY A 152 -18.07 10.68 1.20
C GLY A 152 -18.56 10.47 2.63
N ALA A 153 -17.73 9.92 3.52
CA ALA A 153 -17.98 9.82 4.95
C ALA A 153 -16.68 10.02 5.74
N SER A 154 -16.78 10.53 6.97
CA SER A 154 -15.67 10.51 7.92
C SER A 154 -15.70 9.19 8.69
N VAL A 155 -14.77 8.29 8.34
CA VAL A 155 -14.73 6.92 8.87
C VAL A 155 -13.48 6.72 9.71
N HIS A 156 -13.69 6.47 11.00
CA HIS A 156 -12.66 6.25 11.99
C HIS A 156 -12.65 4.78 12.42
N ILE A 157 -11.48 4.15 12.37
CA ILE A 157 -11.22 2.86 13.03
C ILE A 157 -10.33 3.18 14.23
N SER A 158 -10.89 3.10 15.44
CA SER A 158 -10.23 3.62 16.63
C SER A 158 -10.68 3.02 17.96
N GLY A 159 -9.81 3.12 18.97
CA GLY A 159 -10.14 2.75 20.36
C GLY A 159 -10.19 1.25 20.66
N GLY A 160 -9.86 0.42 19.68
CA GLY A 160 -9.77 -1.04 19.78
C GLY A 160 -8.64 -1.56 18.89
N PRO A 161 -8.55 -2.87 18.63
CA PRO A 161 -7.67 -3.41 17.60
C PRO A 161 -8.04 -2.83 16.23
N CYS A 162 -7.10 -2.86 15.29
CA CYS A 162 -7.31 -2.27 13.97
C CYS A 162 -7.16 -3.30 12.85
N ILE A 163 -6.58 -2.94 11.71
CA ILE A 163 -6.66 -3.71 10.47
C ILE A 163 -5.50 -4.71 10.37
N ILE A 164 -5.81 -5.94 9.95
CA ILE A 164 -4.81 -6.92 9.56
C ILE A 164 -5.12 -7.55 8.20
N ILE A 165 -4.15 -7.46 7.29
CA ILE A 165 -4.16 -8.02 5.93
C ILE A 165 -3.20 -9.20 5.94
N HIS A 166 -3.73 -10.43 6.03
CA HIS A 166 -2.96 -11.63 6.33
C HIS A 166 -3.23 -12.74 5.31
N TYR A 167 -2.19 -13.17 4.58
CA TYR A 167 -2.28 -14.20 3.51
C TYR A 167 -3.33 -13.91 2.42
N VAL A 168 -3.49 -12.64 2.04
CA VAL A 168 -4.46 -12.22 1.02
C VAL A 168 -3.82 -11.38 -0.08
N THR A 169 -4.59 -11.13 -1.14
CA THR A 169 -4.15 -10.34 -2.29
C THR A 169 -5.23 -9.36 -2.74
N ASN A 170 -4.82 -8.30 -3.43
CA ASN A 170 -5.72 -7.31 -4.05
C ASN A 170 -6.60 -6.59 -3.02
N ILE A 171 -5.95 -5.80 -2.16
CA ILE A 171 -6.64 -4.97 -1.17
C ILE A 171 -6.35 -3.50 -1.43
N ILE A 172 -7.39 -2.67 -1.38
CA ILE A 172 -7.28 -1.22 -1.36
C ILE A 172 -7.88 -0.71 -0.05
N ILE A 173 -7.11 0.05 0.71
CA ILE A 173 -7.58 0.79 1.90
C ILE A 173 -7.47 2.27 1.54
N HIS A 174 -8.60 2.97 1.45
CA HIS A 174 -8.64 4.34 0.95
C HIS A 174 -9.51 5.27 1.79
N GLY A 175 -8.96 6.42 2.18
CA GLY A 175 -9.75 7.50 2.79
C GLY A 175 -10.22 7.23 4.22
N LEU A 176 -9.46 6.47 5.02
CA LEU A 176 -9.81 6.16 6.41
C LEU A 176 -9.01 6.98 7.42
N HIS A 177 -9.58 7.23 8.59
CA HIS A 177 -8.86 7.67 9.78
C HIS A 177 -8.59 6.44 10.67
N VAL A 178 -7.33 6.09 10.89
CA VAL A 178 -6.93 4.93 11.70
C VAL A 178 -6.06 5.42 12.86
N HIS A 179 -6.60 5.42 14.07
CA HIS A 179 -5.90 6.00 15.21
C HIS A 179 -6.31 5.39 16.54
N ASP A 180 -5.53 5.63 17.60
CA ASP A 180 -5.81 5.11 18.94
C ASP A 180 -5.94 3.58 18.98
N CYS A 181 -5.27 2.88 18.06
CA CYS A 181 -5.32 1.42 17.98
C CYS A 181 -4.74 0.79 19.26
N LYS A 182 -5.41 -0.25 19.75
CA LYS A 182 -5.07 -0.96 20.99
C LYS A 182 -4.80 -2.43 20.70
N GLN A 183 -4.13 -3.10 21.63
CA GLN A 183 -3.94 -4.54 21.55
C GLN A 183 -5.28 -5.27 21.70
N GLY A 184 -5.55 -6.22 20.81
CA GLY A 184 -6.63 -7.19 20.92
C GLY A 184 -6.18 -8.37 21.75
N GLY A 185 -7.05 -8.89 22.62
CA GLY A 185 -6.78 -10.12 23.36
C GLY A 185 -6.87 -11.35 22.47
N ASN A 186 -6.49 -12.51 23.02
CA ASN A 186 -6.70 -13.79 22.34
C ASN A 186 -8.20 -13.98 22.02
N GLY A 187 -8.54 -14.52 20.86
CA GLY A 187 -9.93 -14.69 20.46
C GLY A 187 -10.10 -15.53 19.20
N GLN A 188 -11.34 -15.98 18.95
CA GLN A 188 -11.71 -16.52 17.65
C GLN A 188 -12.06 -15.36 16.72
N ILE A 189 -11.53 -15.36 15.50
CA ILE A 189 -11.82 -14.34 14.49
C ILE A 189 -12.16 -15.04 13.18
N ARG A 190 -13.29 -14.64 12.58
CA ARG A 190 -13.70 -15.06 11.25
C ARG A 190 -12.94 -14.27 10.18
N ASP A 191 -12.40 -14.97 9.19
CA ASP A 191 -11.63 -14.41 8.07
C ASP A 191 -12.27 -14.71 6.70
N SER A 192 -13.18 -15.70 6.62
CA SER A 192 -14.04 -15.97 5.46
C SER A 192 -15.46 -16.40 5.90
N PRO A 193 -16.44 -16.53 4.99
CA PRO A 193 -17.81 -16.95 5.37
C PRO A 193 -17.83 -18.31 6.06
N ASP A 194 -16.90 -19.20 5.73
CA ASP A 194 -16.87 -20.58 6.18
C ASP A 194 -15.70 -20.91 7.13
N HIS A 195 -14.78 -19.97 7.36
CA HIS A 195 -13.60 -20.19 8.21
C HIS A 195 -13.44 -19.13 9.31
N TYR A 196 -13.09 -19.59 10.49
CA TYR A 196 -12.59 -18.77 11.59
C TYR A 196 -11.49 -19.55 12.30
N SER A 197 -10.57 -18.83 12.94
CA SER A 197 -9.42 -19.43 13.62
C SER A 197 -9.10 -18.75 14.94
N SER A 198 -8.24 -19.38 15.73
CA SER A 198 -7.73 -18.81 16.98
C SER A 198 -6.63 -17.80 16.67
N TRP A 199 -6.81 -16.56 17.12
CA TRP A 199 -5.83 -15.50 17.03
C TRP A 199 -5.24 -15.19 18.40
N SER A 200 -3.93 -14.99 18.43
CA SER A 200 -3.21 -14.50 19.59
C SER A 200 -3.38 -13.00 19.74
N LYS A 201 -2.93 -12.49 20.89
CA LYS A 201 -2.83 -11.07 21.18
C LYS A 201 -2.21 -10.28 20.02
N SER A 202 -2.82 -9.16 19.65
CA SER A 202 -2.29 -8.26 18.63
C SER A 202 -1.30 -7.25 19.20
N ASP A 203 -0.39 -6.78 18.35
CA ASP A 203 0.60 -5.75 18.73
C ASP A 203 -0.03 -4.37 18.90
N GLY A 204 -1.17 -4.14 18.23
CA GLY A 204 -1.93 -2.89 18.30
C GLY A 204 -1.48 -1.87 17.26
N ASP A 205 -1.03 -2.35 16.09
CA ASP A 205 -0.72 -1.52 14.94
C ASP A 205 -1.99 -0.92 14.32
N GLY A 206 -1.83 0.13 13.51
CA GLY A 206 -2.89 0.66 12.66
C GLY A 206 -3.30 -0.31 11.55
N ILE A 207 -2.35 -0.60 10.66
CA ILE A 207 -2.53 -1.50 9.52
C ILE A 207 -1.34 -2.47 9.44
N SER A 208 -1.56 -3.75 9.72
CA SER A 208 -0.54 -4.78 9.56
C SER A 208 -0.78 -5.57 8.25
N ILE A 209 0.28 -5.73 7.43
CA ILE A 209 0.29 -6.46 6.15
C ILE A 209 1.29 -7.60 6.24
N LEU A 210 0.79 -8.84 6.24
CA LEU A 210 1.58 -10.05 6.45
C LEU A 210 1.34 -11.06 5.32
N ALA A 211 2.43 -11.59 4.75
CA ALA A 211 2.40 -12.61 3.70
C ALA A 211 1.41 -12.29 2.55
N SER A 212 1.29 -11.01 2.20
CA SER A 212 0.25 -10.50 1.30
C SER A 212 0.85 -9.75 0.11
N LYS A 213 0.09 -9.61 -0.98
CA LYS A 213 0.58 -8.93 -2.19
C LYS A 213 -0.48 -8.14 -2.93
N HIS A 214 -0.05 -7.18 -3.76
CA HIS A 214 -0.95 -6.27 -4.49
C HIS A 214 -1.85 -5.51 -3.52
N ILE A 215 -1.22 -4.71 -2.65
CA ILE A 215 -1.88 -3.91 -1.62
C ILE A 215 -1.64 -2.43 -1.88
N TRP A 216 -2.67 -1.62 -1.71
CA TRP A 216 -2.59 -0.18 -1.81
C TRP A 216 -3.27 0.50 -0.62
N VAL A 217 -2.50 1.27 0.14
CA VAL A 217 -3.02 2.10 1.25
C VAL A 217 -2.87 3.56 0.83
N ASP A 218 -4.01 4.24 0.68
CA ASP A 218 -4.08 5.54 0.03
C ASP A 218 -4.95 6.54 0.78
N HIS A 219 -4.56 7.82 0.85
CA HIS A 219 -5.39 8.87 1.45
C HIS A 219 -5.86 8.57 2.90
N CYS A 220 -5.11 7.78 3.65
CA CYS A 220 -5.45 7.48 5.03
C CYS A 220 -4.76 8.45 6.00
N SER A 221 -5.43 8.79 7.09
CA SER A 221 -4.83 9.54 8.21
C SER A 221 -4.52 8.58 9.35
N LEU A 222 -3.26 8.49 9.77
CA LEU A 222 -2.81 7.53 10.79
C LEU A 222 -2.07 8.20 11.94
N SER A 223 -2.42 7.86 13.19
CA SER A 223 -1.79 8.43 14.38
C SER A 223 -2.02 7.62 15.67
N ASN A 224 -1.17 7.82 16.67
CA ASN A 224 -1.37 7.38 18.06
C ASN A 224 -1.80 5.90 18.26
N CYS A 225 -1.23 4.98 17.49
CA CYS A 225 -1.45 3.54 17.70
C CYS A 225 -0.62 3.00 18.88
N HIS A 226 -0.91 1.78 19.32
CA HIS A 226 -0.17 1.19 20.45
C HIS A 226 1.26 0.76 20.07
N ASP A 227 1.47 0.22 18.87
CA ASP A 227 2.83 -0.11 18.38
C ASP A 227 3.18 0.60 17.07
N GLY A 228 2.97 0.01 15.89
CA GLY A 228 3.23 0.63 14.58
C GLY A 228 2.03 1.39 13.99
N LEU A 229 2.23 2.31 13.04
CA LEU A 229 1.10 2.78 12.20
C LEU A 229 0.88 1.82 11.02
N ILE A 230 1.95 1.50 10.28
CA ILE A 230 1.90 0.52 9.17
C ILE A 230 3.07 -0.47 9.28
N ASP A 231 2.75 -1.75 9.36
CA ASP A 231 3.74 -2.82 9.41
C ASP A 231 3.59 -3.75 8.21
N VAL A 232 4.66 -3.93 7.42
CA VAL A 232 4.69 -4.79 6.23
C VAL A 232 5.75 -5.87 6.42
N THR A 233 5.35 -7.13 6.50
CA THR A 233 6.27 -8.20 6.93
C THR A 233 5.97 -9.53 6.24
N ARG A 234 6.78 -10.56 6.56
CA ARG A 234 6.53 -11.97 6.23
C ARG A 234 6.42 -12.24 4.72
N GLY A 235 7.33 -11.67 3.93
CA GLY A 235 7.40 -11.89 2.48
C GLY A 235 6.35 -11.11 1.68
N SER A 236 5.71 -10.12 2.29
CA SER A 236 4.77 -9.24 1.59
C SER A 236 5.47 -8.45 0.48
N LYS A 237 4.80 -8.22 -0.65
CA LYS A 237 5.40 -7.55 -1.82
C LYS A 237 4.37 -6.92 -2.75
N ALA A 238 4.82 -6.08 -3.69
CA ALA A 238 3.95 -5.36 -4.62
C ALA A 238 2.97 -4.45 -3.86
N ILE A 239 3.52 -3.48 -3.12
CA ILE A 239 2.76 -2.59 -2.23
C ILE A 239 3.04 -1.13 -2.58
N THR A 240 1.99 -0.31 -2.52
CA THR A 240 2.10 1.16 -2.57
C THR A 240 1.42 1.76 -1.34
N LEU A 241 2.12 2.67 -0.68
CA LEU A 241 1.63 3.47 0.44
C LEU A 241 1.70 4.93 0.00
N SER A 242 0.54 5.53 -0.31
CA SER A 242 0.51 6.86 -0.93
C SER A 242 -0.48 7.84 -0.34
N ASN A 243 -0.21 9.14 -0.46
CA ASN A 243 -1.15 10.20 -0.05
C ASN A 243 -1.62 10.10 1.41
N ASN A 244 -0.90 9.36 2.26
CA ASN A 244 -1.29 9.19 3.65
C ASN A 244 -0.73 10.36 4.47
N TYR A 245 -1.45 10.68 5.54
CA TYR A 245 -1.02 11.66 6.52
C TYR A 245 -0.69 10.96 7.83
N PHE A 246 0.57 11.06 8.26
CA PHE A 246 1.06 10.46 9.49
C PHE A 246 1.37 11.54 10.52
N THR A 247 0.89 11.38 11.76
CA THR A 247 1.19 12.31 12.87
C THR A 247 1.24 11.61 14.22
N HIS A 248 1.80 12.27 15.23
CA HIS A 248 1.71 11.92 16.65
C HIS A 248 2.00 10.44 16.94
N HIS A 249 3.18 9.96 16.56
CA HIS A 249 3.52 8.54 16.70
C HIS A 249 5.02 8.27 16.70
N ASP A 250 5.49 7.33 17.52
CA ASP A 250 6.92 6.98 17.59
C ASP A 250 7.35 6.12 16.39
N LYS A 251 6.77 4.92 16.28
CA LYS A 251 7.16 3.89 15.31
C LYS A 251 6.25 3.93 14.08
N VAL A 252 6.55 4.78 13.10
CA VAL A 252 5.61 5.06 12.01
C VAL A 252 5.40 3.86 11.08
N MET A 253 6.45 3.38 10.42
CA MET A 253 6.33 2.39 9.36
C MET A 253 7.49 1.37 9.39
N LEU A 254 7.17 0.10 9.62
CA LEU A 254 8.13 -1.00 9.60
C LEU A 254 7.98 -1.86 8.35
N LEU A 255 9.03 -1.95 7.54
CA LEU A 255 9.06 -2.76 6.32
C LEU A 255 10.11 -3.86 6.45
N GLY A 256 9.63 -5.06 6.81
CA GLY A 256 10.42 -6.23 7.20
C GLY A 256 10.68 -6.27 8.71
N HIS A 257 10.37 -7.40 9.35
CA HIS A 257 10.35 -7.51 10.82
C HIS A 257 11.64 -8.02 11.47
N SER A 258 12.45 -8.78 10.71
CA SER A 258 13.62 -9.48 11.27
C SER A 258 14.81 -9.48 10.31
N ASP A 259 15.99 -9.22 10.85
CA ASP A 259 17.26 -9.26 10.11
C ASP A 259 17.58 -10.69 9.60
N SER A 260 17.00 -11.72 10.22
CA SER A 260 17.18 -13.12 9.80
C SER A 260 16.12 -13.64 8.83
N PHE A 261 15.06 -12.88 8.57
CA PHE A 261 13.96 -13.33 7.71
C PHE A 261 14.22 -13.00 6.24
N THR A 262 15.05 -13.81 5.59
CA THR A 262 15.54 -13.53 4.23
C THR A 262 14.50 -13.61 3.13
N GLN A 263 13.29 -14.11 3.39
CA GLN A 263 12.19 -14.06 2.42
C GLN A 263 11.73 -12.62 2.13
N ASP A 264 12.02 -11.67 3.02
CA ASP A 264 11.73 -10.24 2.80
C ASP A 264 12.64 -9.61 1.70
N LYS A 265 13.62 -10.34 1.14
CA LYS A 265 14.43 -9.86 0.00
C LYS A 265 13.61 -9.58 -1.26
N ASP A 266 12.49 -10.28 -1.42
CA ASP A 266 11.56 -10.08 -2.54
C ASP A 266 10.53 -8.96 -2.26
N MET A 267 10.59 -8.34 -1.08
CA MET A 267 9.70 -7.23 -0.72
C MET A 267 9.97 -6.03 -1.61
N GLN A 268 8.91 -5.45 -2.15
CA GLN A 268 8.94 -4.26 -2.99
C GLN A 268 7.83 -3.32 -2.54
N VAL A 269 8.20 -2.14 -2.04
CA VAL A 269 7.24 -1.14 -1.53
C VAL A 269 7.55 0.23 -2.11
N THR A 270 6.52 0.91 -2.61
CA THR A 270 6.57 2.31 -3.01
C THR A 270 5.94 3.16 -1.92
N ILE A 271 6.65 4.15 -1.41
CA ILE A 271 6.20 5.13 -0.42
C ILE A 271 6.17 6.47 -1.15
N ALA A 272 4.99 6.97 -1.50
CA ALA A 272 4.86 8.11 -2.40
C ALA A 272 3.84 9.17 -1.97
N PHE A 273 4.18 10.45 -2.08
CA PHE A 273 3.22 11.55 -1.82
C PHE A 273 2.61 11.55 -0.41
N ASN A 274 3.25 10.89 0.56
CA ASN A 274 2.80 10.95 1.94
C ASN A 274 3.28 12.23 2.61
N HIS A 275 2.51 12.70 3.58
CA HIS A 275 2.92 13.78 4.47
C HIS A 275 3.25 13.19 5.84
N PHE A 276 4.54 13.29 6.22
CA PHE A 276 5.06 12.91 7.52
C PHE A 276 5.11 14.19 8.39
N GLY A 277 4.06 14.35 9.17
CA GLY A 277 3.72 15.56 9.91
C GLY A 277 4.24 15.59 11.34
N GLU A 278 3.62 16.45 12.14
CA GLU A 278 4.02 16.73 13.52
C GLU A 278 3.95 15.51 14.45
N GLY A 279 4.77 15.54 15.51
CA GLY A 279 4.78 14.53 16.56
C GLY A 279 5.30 13.15 16.14
N LEU A 280 5.97 13.04 14.99
CA LEU A 280 6.60 11.79 14.56
C LEU A 280 8.04 11.67 15.09
N VAL A 281 8.41 10.47 15.55
CA VAL A 281 9.77 10.23 16.08
C VAL A 281 10.68 9.60 15.02
N GLN A 282 10.28 8.48 14.41
CA GLN A 282 11.14 7.66 13.57
C GLN A 282 10.40 6.70 12.62
N ARG A 283 11.17 5.98 11.79
CA ARG A 283 10.72 4.89 10.91
C ARG A 283 9.78 5.34 9.78
N MET A 284 10.23 6.27 8.96
CA MET A 284 9.46 6.85 7.85
C MET A 284 10.11 6.62 6.48
N PRO A 285 10.43 5.38 6.05
CA PRO A 285 10.22 4.09 6.71
C PRO A 285 11.45 3.56 7.48
N ARG A 286 11.30 2.46 8.21
CA ARG A 286 12.40 1.57 8.64
C ARG A 286 12.37 0.26 7.85
N CYS A 287 13.42 0.00 7.08
CA CYS A 287 13.45 -1.05 6.06
C CYS A 287 14.40 -2.21 6.38
N ARG A 288 14.09 -3.41 5.86
CA ARG A 288 14.98 -4.56 5.85
C ARG A 288 14.92 -5.34 4.54
N HIS A 289 16.06 -5.87 4.10
CA HIS A 289 16.24 -6.77 2.96
C HIS A 289 15.80 -6.25 1.58
N GLY A 290 14.52 -5.93 1.41
CA GLY A 290 13.88 -5.67 0.13
C GLY A 290 14.26 -4.36 -0.56
N TYR A 291 13.42 -3.96 -1.51
CA TYR A 291 13.59 -2.76 -2.30
C TYR A 291 12.48 -1.72 -2.04
N PHE A 292 12.91 -0.52 -1.67
CA PHE A 292 12.03 0.55 -1.21
C PHE A 292 12.26 1.80 -2.05
N HIS A 293 11.21 2.23 -2.75
CA HIS A 293 11.22 3.47 -3.51
C HIS A 293 10.46 4.52 -2.70
N VAL A 294 11.20 5.49 -2.14
CA VAL A 294 10.68 6.58 -1.30
C VAL A 294 10.68 7.83 -2.15
N VAL A 295 9.52 8.27 -2.62
CA VAL A 295 9.43 9.26 -3.70
C VAL A 295 8.40 10.36 -3.45
N ASN A 296 8.81 11.62 -3.60
CA ASN A 296 7.93 12.79 -3.48
C ASN A 296 7.10 12.84 -2.17
N ASN A 297 7.64 12.38 -1.05
CA ASN A 297 7.03 12.57 0.27
C ASN A 297 7.51 13.88 0.91
N ASP A 298 6.68 14.44 1.78
CA ASP A 298 7.00 15.63 2.58
C ASP A 298 7.31 15.23 4.02
N TYR A 299 8.52 15.54 4.48
CA TYR A 299 8.98 15.28 5.84
C TYR A 299 9.19 16.61 6.54
N THR A 300 8.28 16.93 7.46
CA THR A 300 8.33 18.20 8.19
C THR A 300 8.83 18.04 9.61
N HIS A 301 8.73 16.82 10.18
CA HIS A 301 9.13 16.54 11.54
C HIS A 301 9.70 15.13 11.67
N TRP A 302 10.74 14.99 12.49
CA TRP A 302 11.19 13.72 13.08
C TRP A 302 11.93 14.03 14.37
N GLU A 303 11.91 13.13 15.35
CA GLU A 303 12.65 13.33 16.60
C GLU A 303 13.92 12.49 16.72
N MET A 304 14.12 11.50 15.83
CA MET A 304 15.33 10.68 15.82
C MET A 304 15.95 10.54 14.43
N TYR A 305 15.18 10.08 13.45
CA TYR A 305 15.57 9.99 12.03
C TYR A 305 14.33 9.86 11.16
N ALA A 306 14.42 10.17 9.87
CA ALA A 306 13.33 9.93 8.94
C ALA A 306 13.40 8.52 8.35
N ILE A 307 14.45 8.22 7.59
CA ILE A 307 14.60 6.97 6.85
C ILE A 307 15.65 6.09 7.51
N GLY A 308 15.31 4.83 7.82
CA GLY A 308 16.24 3.92 8.48
C GLY A 308 16.15 2.49 7.97
N GLY A 309 17.02 1.63 8.51
CA GLY A 309 16.99 0.22 8.16
C GLY A 309 18.14 -0.60 8.71
N SER A 310 17.97 -1.91 8.63
CA SER A 310 18.95 -2.94 9.01
C SER A 310 18.90 -4.11 8.04
N ALA A 311 19.93 -4.96 8.01
CA ALA A 311 20.00 -6.11 7.10
C ALA A 311 19.92 -5.75 5.59
N SER A 312 20.75 -4.80 5.17
CA SER A 312 21.02 -4.48 3.75
C SER A 312 19.78 -4.21 2.86
N PRO A 313 18.82 -3.36 3.27
CA PRO A 313 17.75 -2.93 2.38
C PRO A 313 18.32 -2.06 1.25
N THR A 314 17.67 -2.10 0.08
CA THR A 314 17.92 -1.12 -0.99
C THR A 314 16.91 0.01 -0.86
N ILE A 315 17.39 1.23 -0.64
CA ILE A 315 16.55 2.42 -0.47
C ILE A 315 16.89 3.42 -1.56
N TYR A 316 15.89 3.80 -2.34
CA TYR A 316 16.01 4.86 -3.33
C TYR A 316 15.06 6.01 -2.95
N SER A 317 15.65 7.08 -2.43
CA SER A 317 14.99 8.34 -2.09
C SER A 317 15.03 9.27 -3.29
N GLN A 318 13.87 9.70 -3.79
CA GLN A 318 13.80 10.55 -4.98
C GLN A 318 12.79 11.68 -4.85
N GLY A 319 13.22 12.93 -5.04
CA GLY A 319 12.33 14.10 -5.10
C GLY A 319 11.51 14.36 -3.82
N ASN A 320 11.91 13.83 -2.67
CA ASN A 320 11.29 14.12 -1.37
C ASN A 320 11.71 15.51 -0.88
N ARG A 321 10.97 16.04 0.09
CA ARG A 321 11.35 17.24 0.84
C ARG A 321 11.62 16.86 2.30
N PHE A 322 12.78 17.25 2.81
CA PHE A 322 13.19 17.03 4.20
C PHE A 322 13.48 18.35 4.88
N LEU A 323 12.57 18.81 5.74
CA LEU A 323 12.79 19.93 6.63
C LEU A 323 13.29 19.41 7.98
N ALA A 324 14.60 19.52 8.22
CA ALA A 324 15.16 19.04 9.47
C ALA A 324 14.66 19.84 10.69
N PRO A 325 14.50 19.20 11.86
CA PRO A 325 14.28 19.89 13.13
C PRO A 325 15.42 20.85 13.44
N ASP A 326 15.17 21.88 14.25
CA ASP A 326 16.19 22.87 14.63
C ASP A 326 17.37 22.27 15.41
N ASP A 327 17.14 21.17 16.12
CA ASP A 327 18.16 20.41 16.84
C ASP A 327 19.29 19.94 15.90
N SER A 328 20.51 20.40 16.15
CA SER A 328 21.71 20.07 15.37
C SER A 328 22.05 18.58 15.35
N SER A 329 21.60 17.81 16.35
CA SER A 329 21.81 16.36 16.41
C SER A 329 20.88 15.56 15.51
N LYS A 330 19.85 16.21 14.94
CA LYS A 330 18.77 15.57 14.16
C LYS A 330 18.76 15.96 12.69
N LYS A 331 19.90 16.42 12.17
CA LYS A 331 20.05 16.85 10.77
C LYS A 331 20.20 15.70 9.79
N GLU A 332 20.70 14.55 10.24
CA GLU A 332 20.82 13.38 9.39
C GLU A 332 19.46 12.72 9.18
N VAL A 333 19.02 12.66 7.92
CA VAL A 333 17.77 12.00 7.49
C VAL A 333 17.83 10.49 7.73
N THR A 334 19.02 9.92 7.56
CA THR A 334 19.29 8.48 7.48
C THR A 334 19.75 7.86 8.79
N LYS A 335 19.29 6.64 9.10
CA LYS A 335 19.81 5.84 10.21
C LYS A 335 20.05 4.37 9.82
N HIS A 336 21.33 4.00 9.73
CA HIS A 336 21.76 2.62 9.59
C HIS A 336 21.76 1.93 10.97
N GLU A 337 20.94 0.92 11.16
CA GLU A 337 20.77 0.22 12.44
C GLU A 337 21.41 -1.17 12.42
N HIS A 338 21.84 -1.62 13.61
CA HIS A 338 22.31 -2.98 13.89
C HIS A 338 23.45 -3.49 13.02
N ALA A 339 24.25 -2.60 12.43
CA ALA A 339 25.44 -2.97 11.67
C ALA A 339 26.58 -1.98 11.95
N PRO A 340 27.84 -2.44 11.97
CA PRO A 340 28.99 -1.54 11.99
C PRO A 340 29.15 -0.85 10.64
N GLU A 341 29.86 0.29 10.64
CA GLU A 341 30.09 1.09 9.43
C GLU A 341 30.81 0.33 8.31
N SER A 342 31.69 -0.62 8.65
CA SER A 342 32.33 -1.51 7.68
C SER A 342 31.34 -2.35 6.86
N GLU A 343 30.15 -2.59 7.41
CA GLU A 343 29.08 -3.36 6.76
C GLU A 343 28.10 -2.44 6.04
N TRP A 344 27.47 -1.50 6.76
CA TRP A 344 26.37 -0.72 6.19
C TRP A 344 26.81 0.25 5.10
N ARG A 345 28.11 0.62 5.03
CA ARG A 345 28.66 1.41 3.91
C ARG A 345 28.46 0.73 2.55
N ASN A 346 28.25 -0.59 2.53
CA ASN A 346 28.00 -1.35 1.32
C ASN A 346 26.51 -1.48 0.96
N TRP A 347 25.59 -1.06 1.84
CA TRP A 347 24.16 -1.08 1.55
C TRP A 347 23.80 -0.01 0.52
N ASN A 348 22.84 -0.29 -0.37
CA ASN A 348 22.53 0.60 -1.49
C ASN A 348 21.48 1.64 -1.10
N TRP A 349 21.90 2.77 -0.52
CA TRP A 349 21.02 3.87 -0.14
C TRP A 349 21.36 5.11 -0.97
N ARG A 350 20.38 5.59 -1.74
CA ARG A 350 20.55 6.65 -2.73
C ARG A 350 19.54 7.76 -2.51
N SER A 351 19.98 8.99 -2.75
CA SER A 351 19.17 10.20 -2.71
C SER A 351 19.38 10.97 -4.00
N GLU A 352 18.30 11.29 -4.70
CA GLU A 352 18.32 11.97 -5.99
C GLU A 352 17.19 13.01 -6.10
N GLY A 353 17.53 14.27 -6.34
CA GLY A 353 16.55 15.35 -6.49
C GLY A 353 15.78 15.72 -5.21
N ASP A 354 16.16 15.15 -4.07
CA ASP A 354 15.60 15.49 -2.76
C ASP A 354 15.94 16.94 -2.37
N LEU A 355 14.97 17.65 -1.81
CA LEU A 355 15.14 18.99 -1.24
C LEU A 355 15.48 18.86 0.24
N MET A 356 16.68 19.32 0.60
CA MET A 356 17.18 19.30 1.97
C MET A 356 17.11 20.71 2.57
N GLU A 357 16.30 20.89 3.62
CA GLU A 357 16.09 22.17 4.28
C GLU A 357 16.54 22.13 5.75
N ASN A 358 16.81 23.32 6.29
CA ASN A 358 17.30 23.51 7.66
C ASN A 358 18.52 22.62 8.02
N GLY A 359 19.41 22.40 7.05
CA GLY A 359 20.63 21.61 7.25
C GLY A 359 20.43 20.09 7.19
N ALA A 360 19.25 19.60 6.76
CA ALA A 360 19.04 18.19 6.49
C ALA A 360 20.11 17.63 5.55
N PHE A 361 20.49 16.37 5.72
CA PHE A 361 21.32 15.67 4.75
C PHE A 361 21.06 14.16 4.75
N PHE A 362 21.28 13.54 3.60
CA PHE A 362 21.13 12.10 3.41
C PHE A 362 22.51 11.46 3.24
N ARG A 363 22.85 10.48 4.09
CA ARG A 363 24.11 9.73 3.97
C ARG A 363 23.96 8.61 2.96
N GLN A 364 24.39 8.87 1.73
CA GLN A 364 24.37 7.87 0.65
C GLN A 364 25.45 6.80 0.83
N THR A 365 25.14 5.56 0.44
CA THR A 365 26.00 4.38 0.63
C THR A 365 25.90 3.40 -0.54
N GLY A 366 26.77 2.41 -0.54
CA GLY A 366 26.86 1.37 -1.57
C GLY A 366 27.78 1.78 -2.72
N ALA A 367 28.19 0.79 -3.53
CA ALA A 367 28.87 1.06 -4.79
C ALA A 367 27.95 1.89 -5.69
N GLU A 368 28.50 2.76 -6.54
CA GLU A 368 27.76 3.40 -7.63
C GLU A 368 27.15 2.31 -8.51
N ALA A 369 26.02 1.77 -8.09
CA ALA A 369 25.38 0.66 -8.73
C ALA A 369 24.97 1.18 -10.10
N SER A 370 25.45 0.49 -11.13
CA SER A 370 25.13 0.76 -12.53
C SER A 370 23.66 1.15 -12.66
N SER A 371 23.36 2.06 -13.59
CA SER A 371 22.04 2.57 -13.97
C SER A 371 20.86 1.56 -14.03
N SER A 372 21.07 0.25 -13.86
CA SER A 372 20.06 -0.80 -13.78
C SER A 372 19.14 -0.72 -12.55
N TYR A 373 19.65 -0.43 -11.34
CA TYR A 373 18.80 -0.31 -10.14
C TYR A 373 17.98 1.00 -10.14
N ALA A 374 18.59 2.11 -10.59
CA ALA A 374 17.89 3.38 -10.80
C ALA A 374 16.80 3.29 -11.89
N ARG A 375 16.94 2.38 -12.87
CA ARG A 375 15.94 2.11 -13.92
C ARG A 375 14.83 1.14 -13.51
N ALA A 376 14.97 0.48 -12.36
CA ALA A 376 13.90 -0.32 -11.76
C ALA A 376 12.98 0.53 -10.87
N SER A 377 12.94 1.86 -11.07
CA SER A 377 12.02 2.72 -10.34
C SER A 377 10.59 2.41 -10.74
N SER A 378 9.71 2.37 -9.73
CA SER A 378 8.29 2.06 -9.91
C SER A 378 7.49 3.24 -10.49
N LEU A 379 8.08 4.44 -10.46
CA LEU A 379 7.64 5.67 -11.15
C LEU A 379 8.83 6.65 -11.26
N SER A 380 8.71 7.67 -12.12
CA SER A 380 9.66 8.79 -12.14
C SER A 380 9.30 9.84 -11.10
N ALA A 381 10.28 10.30 -10.30
CA ALA A 381 10.04 11.40 -9.38
C ALA A 381 9.75 12.71 -10.09
N ARG A 382 8.93 13.54 -9.45
CA ARG A 382 8.75 14.95 -9.80
C ARG A 382 9.70 15.83 -8.98
N ALA A 383 9.82 17.11 -9.37
CA ALA A 383 10.63 18.06 -8.63
C ALA A 383 10.13 18.20 -7.17
N SER A 384 11.05 18.15 -6.23
CA SER A 384 10.77 18.25 -4.78
C SER A 384 10.09 19.58 -4.37
N SER A 385 10.24 20.63 -5.17
CA SER A 385 9.51 21.89 -4.98
C SER A 385 7.98 21.78 -5.18
N LEU A 386 7.50 20.73 -5.84
CA LEU A 386 6.08 20.48 -6.07
C LEU A 386 5.41 19.68 -4.94
N VAL A 387 6.19 19.21 -3.97
CA VAL A 387 5.68 18.49 -2.79
C VAL A 387 4.93 19.44 -1.82
N ILE A 388 5.00 20.76 -2.07
CA ILE A 388 4.52 21.84 -1.19
C ILE A 388 3.02 22.19 -1.39
N GLN A 389 2.30 21.53 -2.31
CA GLN A 389 0.90 21.90 -2.65
C GLN A 389 -0.17 21.04 -2.00
#